data_AF-A0A1W9MVK5-F1
#
_entry.id   AF-A0A1W9MVK5-F1
#
_cell.length_a   1.000
_cell.length_b   1.000
_cell.length_c   1.000
_cell.angle_alpha   90.00
_cell.angle_beta   90.00
_cell.angle_gamma   90.00
#
_symmetry.space_group_name_H-M   'P 1'
#
loop_
_entity.id
_entity.type
_entity.pdbx_description
1 polymer ?
#
loop_
_entity_poly.entity_id
_entity_poly.type
_entity_poly.pdbx_seq_one_letter_code
_entity_poly.pdbx_strand_id
1 'polypeptide(L)'
;MPSDNTSALELLLLSPCLMPGNTSFTDSKTTVNINPKNDETILLFSIDDQTNKSCKLRQFLWGKKQGESLCDLIIFYACGEKRILCFAELKDNIGDLGKAKDQVINTHKAVKQKLKLGYTAKAFITAHHGSAPQEHQRYQKELQDAFGKGNHEYNGKGDELDKFLRGEADGNIGKGKRKKNKK
;
A
#
# COMPACT_ATOMS: atom_id res chain seq x y z
N MET A 1 -20.83 -21.98 -10.98
CA MET A 1 -20.49 -21.43 -9.66
C MET A 1 -18.98 -21.27 -9.61
N PRO A 2 -18.43 -20.05 -9.41
CA PRO A 2 -17.00 -19.90 -9.24
C PRO A 2 -16.59 -20.54 -7.90
N SER A 3 -15.53 -21.35 -7.93
CA SER A 3 -15.06 -22.11 -6.78
C SER A 3 -14.39 -21.21 -5.74
N ASP A 4 -14.99 -21.13 -4.54
CA ASP A 4 -14.49 -20.36 -3.38
C ASP A 4 -13.07 -20.77 -2.92
N ASN A 5 -12.60 -21.94 -3.34
CA ASN A 5 -11.27 -22.48 -2.99
C ASN A 5 -10.10 -21.74 -3.67
N THR A 6 -10.36 -20.90 -4.67
CA THR A 6 -9.31 -20.22 -5.44
C THR A 6 -8.61 -19.14 -4.60
N SER A 7 -9.33 -18.47 -3.69
CA SER A 7 -8.77 -17.35 -2.92
C SER A 7 -7.80 -17.77 -1.80
N ALA A 8 -8.05 -18.91 -1.16
CA ALA A 8 -7.23 -19.40 -0.06
C ALA A 8 -5.84 -19.86 -0.54
N LEU A 9 -5.77 -20.54 -1.69
CA LEU A 9 -4.51 -20.96 -2.31
C LEU A 9 -3.69 -19.76 -2.80
N GLU A 10 -4.35 -18.72 -3.29
CA GLU A 10 -3.67 -17.50 -3.74
C GLU A 10 -3.09 -16.69 -2.56
N LEU A 11 -3.76 -16.68 -1.40
CA LEU A 11 -3.20 -16.05 -0.18
C LEU A 11 -2.04 -16.85 0.41
N LEU A 12 -2.03 -18.18 0.28
CA LEU A 12 -0.90 -19.02 0.70
C LEU A 12 0.41 -18.65 -0.02
N LEU A 13 0.34 -18.05 -1.22
CA LEU A 13 1.52 -17.58 -1.93
C LEU A 13 2.20 -16.39 -1.25
N LEU A 14 1.45 -15.63 -0.45
CA LEU A 14 1.98 -14.55 0.38
C LEU A 14 2.46 -15.04 1.75
N SER A 15 2.12 -16.26 2.16
CA SER A 15 2.47 -16.79 3.49
C SER A 15 3.96 -16.72 3.85
N PRO A 16 4.94 -16.92 2.93
CA PRO A 16 6.36 -16.78 3.27
C PRO A 16 6.78 -15.34 3.58
N CYS A 17 5.96 -14.37 3.17
CA CYS A 17 6.18 -12.95 3.36
C CYS A 17 5.43 -12.41 4.60
N LEU A 18 4.56 -13.24 5.21
CA LEU A 18 3.74 -12.87 6.36
C LEU A 18 4.62 -12.54 7.56
N MET A 19 4.23 -11.49 8.29
CA MET A 19 4.79 -11.08 9.57
C MET A 19 3.79 -11.43 10.68
N PRO A 20 3.89 -12.62 11.31
CA PRO A 20 2.86 -13.11 12.21
C PRO A 20 2.77 -12.27 13.50
N GLY A 21 1.57 -11.78 13.83
CA GLY A 21 1.33 -11.00 15.04
C GLY A 21 1.77 -9.53 14.95
N ASN A 22 2.41 -9.13 13.85
CA ASN A 22 2.82 -7.75 13.64
C ASN A 22 1.64 -6.88 13.20
N THR A 23 1.56 -5.69 13.79
CA THR A 23 0.62 -4.64 13.36
C THR A 23 1.33 -3.34 12.97
N SER A 24 2.66 -3.34 13.02
CA SER A 24 3.52 -2.25 12.59
C SER A 24 4.62 -2.76 11.66
N PHE A 25 5.10 -1.85 10.82
CA PHE A 25 6.22 -2.08 9.92
C PHE A 25 7.08 -0.82 9.86
N THR A 26 8.39 -0.99 9.95
CA THR A 26 9.38 0.08 9.85
C THR A 26 10.33 -0.26 8.73
N ASP A 27 10.48 0.67 7.80
CA ASP A 27 11.60 0.68 6.86
C ASP A 27 12.41 1.96 7.03
N SER A 28 13.72 1.80 7.17
CA SER A 28 14.67 2.86 7.48
C SER A 28 14.24 3.71 8.70
N LYS A 29 13.66 4.90 8.47
CA LYS A 29 13.20 5.83 9.52
C LYS A 29 11.68 6.04 9.52
N THR A 30 10.98 5.38 8.61
CA THR A 30 9.57 5.56 8.38
C THR A 30 8.85 4.36 8.96
N THR A 31 7.79 4.61 9.73
CA THR A 31 7.03 3.55 10.39
C THR A 31 5.57 3.74 10.09
N VAL A 32 4.90 2.64 9.75
CA VAL A 32 3.44 2.57 9.72
C VAL A 32 2.97 1.69 10.87
N ASN A 33 1.87 2.07 11.51
CA ASN A 33 1.26 1.28 12.57
C ASN A 33 -0.24 1.19 12.36
N ILE A 34 -0.79 0.04 12.70
CA ILE A 34 -2.22 -0.22 12.67
C ILE A 34 -2.60 -0.71 14.06
N ASN A 35 -3.65 -0.12 14.63
CA ASN A 35 -4.27 -0.62 15.84
C ASN A 35 -5.55 -1.36 15.45
N PRO A 36 -5.56 -2.70 15.41
CA PRO A 36 -6.75 -3.46 15.07
C PRO A 36 -7.90 -3.16 16.04
N LYS A 37 -9.10 -2.92 15.51
CA LYS A 37 -10.33 -2.93 16.29
C LYS A 37 -10.88 -4.36 16.40
N ASN A 38 -11.85 -4.56 17.28
CA ASN A 38 -12.61 -5.81 17.32
C ASN A 38 -13.17 -6.13 15.93
N ASP A 39 -13.19 -7.41 15.57
CA ASP A 39 -13.67 -7.93 14.28
C ASP A 39 -12.84 -7.54 13.04
N GLU A 40 -11.69 -6.87 13.23
CA GLU A 40 -10.73 -6.61 12.16
C GLU A 40 -9.68 -7.72 12.07
N THR A 41 -9.40 -8.19 10.85
CA THR A 41 -8.23 -9.02 10.55
C THR A 41 -7.24 -8.17 9.76
N ILE A 42 -6.01 -8.07 10.27
CA ILE A 42 -4.90 -7.36 9.63
C ILE A 42 -3.73 -8.33 9.51
N LEU A 43 -3.20 -8.47 8.30
CA LEU A 43 -2.00 -9.25 8.03
C LEU A 43 -1.01 -8.39 7.26
N LEU A 44 0.23 -8.32 7.75
CA LEU A 44 1.32 -7.59 7.13
C LEU A 44 2.22 -8.57 6.37
N PHE A 45 2.50 -8.28 5.11
CA PHE A 45 3.39 -9.07 4.26
C PHE A 45 4.55 -8.18 3.81
N SER A 46 5.73 -8.37 4.40
CA SER A 46 6.95 -7.71 3.95
C SER A 46 7.45 -8.44 2.71
N ILE A 47 7.37 -7.75 1.57
CA ILE A 47 7.51 -8.37 0.25
C ILE A 47 8.77 -7.96 -0.50
N ASP A 48 9.46 -6.91 -0.06
CA ASP A 48 10.76 -6.59 -0.59
C ASP A 48 11.81 -7.62 -0.16
N ASP A 49 12.57 -8.13 -1.13
CA ASP A 49 13.50 -9.23 -0.95
C ASP A 49 14.82 -8.80 -0.30
N GLN A 50 15.08 -7.49 -0.23
CA GLN A 50 16.23 -6.96 0.51
C GLN A 50 16.02 -7.08 2.02
N THR A 51 14.80 -6.83 2.48
CA THR A 51 14.42 -6.85 3.90
C THR A 51 13.90 -8.23 4.34
N ASN A 52 13.29 -8.99 3.43
CA ASN A 52 12.74 -10.33 3.70
C ASN A 52 13.21 -11.38 2.70
N LYS A 53 14.40 -11.96 2.92
CA LYS A 53 14.99 -12.97 2.03
C LYS A 53 14.18 -14.27 1.90
N SER A 54 13.31 -14.59 2.87
CA SER A 54 12.43 -15.76 2.77
C SER A 54 11.18 -15.50 1.93
N CYS A 55 10.85 -14.23 1.65
CA CYS A 55 9.76 -13.89 0.76
C CYS A 55 10.11 -14.22 -0.70
N LYS A 56 9.44 -15.23 -1.25
CA LYS A 56 9.62 -15.66 -2.64
C LYS A 56 8.67 -14.96 -3.62
N LEU A 57 7.95 -13.92 -3.16
CA LEU A 57 6.94 -13.25 -3.97
C LEU A 57 7.54 -12.65 -5.24
N ARG A 58 8.73 -12.05 -5.18
CA ARG A 58 9.42 -11.53 -6.38
C ARG A 58 9.64 -12.62 -7.42
N GLN A 59 10.13 -13.80 -7.03
CA GLN A 59 10.34 -14.89 -7.98
C GLN A 59 9.02 -15.46 -8.50
N PHE A 60 7.96 -15.44 -7.69
CA PHE A 60 6.63 -15.83 -8.15
C PHE A 60 6.05 -14.87 -9.20
N LEU A 61 6.19 -13.56 -8.97
CA LEU A 61 5.64 -12.53 -9.85
C LEU A 61 6.41 -12.44 -11.19
N TRP A 62 7.75 -12.50 -11.16
CA TRP A 62 8.60 -12.27 -12.34
C TRP A 62 9.51 -13.43 -12.77
N GLY A 63 9.51 -14.56 -12.06
CA GLY A 63 10.35 -15.71 -12.37
C GLY A 63 11.84 -15.42 -12.19
N LYS A 64 12.65 -15.77 -13.21
CA LYS A 64 14.10 -15.52 -13.25
C LYS A 64 14.48 -14.18 -13.89
N LYS A 65 13.50 -13.39 -14.34
CA LYS A 65 13.76 -12.08 -14.95
C LYS A 65 14.07 -11.05 -13.86
N GLN A 66 14.86 -10.05 -14.20
CA GLN A 66 14.95 -8.84 -13.38
C GLN A 66 13.57 -8.19 -13.42
N GLY A 67 12.83 -8.33 -12.32
CA GLY A 67 11.48 -7.75 -12.17
C GLY A 67 11.56 -6.25 -11.93
N GLU A 68 10.42 -5.58 -12.05
CA GLU A 68 10.30 -4.19 -11.61
C GLU A 68 10.46 -4.09 -10.09
N SER A 69 10.72 -2.88 -9.58
CA SER A 69 10.80 -2.65 -8.14
C SER A 69 9.47 -2.97 -7.47
N LEU A 70 9.53 -3.78 -6.41
CA LEU A 70 8.39 -4.05 -5.53
C LEU A 70 8.18 -2.89 -4.58
N CYS A 71 6.96 -2.78 -4.04
CA CYS A 71 6.77 -2.00 -2.83
C CYS A 71 7.21 -2.78 -1.58
N ASP A 72 7.39 -2.10 -0.46
CA ASP A 72 7.91 -2.70 0.77
C ASP A 72 6.93 -3.69 1.40
N LEU A 73 5.64 -3.33 1.40
CA LEU A 73 4.63 -3.98 2.23
C LEU A 73 3.31 -4.19 1.48
N ILE A 74 2.72 -5.37 1.60
CA ILE A 74 1.30 -5.61 1.31
C ILE A 74 0.58 -5.80 2.64
N ILE A 75 -0.59 -5.17 2.76
CA ILE A 75 -1.43 -5.26 3.96
C ILE A 75 -2.77 -5.81 3.55
N PHE A 76 -3.13 -6.97 4.09
CA PHE A 76 -4.48 -7.48 4.00
C PHE A 76 -5.30 -6.93 5.17
N TYR A 77 -6.43 -6.32 4.86
CA TYR A 77 -7.41 -5.84 5.83
C TYR A 77 -8.76 -6.46 5.53
N ALA A 78 -9.38 -7.02 6.56
CA ALA A 78 -10.75 -7.54 6.49
C ALA A 78 -11.57 -7.11 7.70
N CYS A 79 -12.83 -6.74 7.44
CA CYS A 79 -13.84 -6.45 8.47
C CYS A 79 -15.22 -6.69 7.85
N GLY A 80 -16.02 -7.59 8.43
CA GLY A 80 -17.27 -8.06 7.81
C GLY A 80 -17.04 -8.66 6.43
N GLU A 81 -17.71 -8.11 5.40
CA GLU A 81 -17.53 -8.50 3.98
C GLU A 81 -16.40 -7.74 3.28
N LYS A 82 -15.87 -6.68 3.90
CA LYS A 82 -14.83 -5.84 3.29
C LYS A 82 -13.52 -6.62 3.22
N ARG A 83 -12.91 -6.67 2.03
CA ARG A 83 -11.58 -7.26 1.78
C ARG A 83 -10.72 -6.24 1.05
N ILE A 84 -9.62 -5.82 1.65
CA ILE A 84 -8.68 -4.86 1.09
C ILE A 84 -7.31 -5.50 0.98
N LEU A 85 -6.63 -5.27 -0.15
CA LEU A 85 -5.18 -5.34 -0.23
C LEU A 85 -4.64 -3.94 -0.42
N CYS A 86 -3.88 -3.46 0.56
CA CYS A 86 -3.19 -2.18 0.50
C CYS A 86 -1.72 -2.41 0.15
N PHE A 87 -1.25 -1.75 -0.90
CA PHE A 87 0.13 -1.75 -1.34
C PHE A 87 0.80 -0.51 -0.74
N ALA A 88 1.74 -0.73 0.18
CA ALA A 88 2.35 0.34 0.94
C ALA A 88 3.85 0.46 0.61
N GLU A 89 4.28 1.71 0.46
CA GLU A 89 5.69 2.07 0.29
C GLU A 89 6.08 3.11 1.34
N LEU A 90 7.21 2.87 2.00
CA LEU A 90 7.78 3.71 3.02
C LEU A 90 9.09 4.31 2.49
N LYS A 91 9.16 5.64 2.39
CA LYS A 91 10.38 6.35 2.03
C LYS A 91 10.89 7.21 3.17
N ASP A 92 12.19 7.41 3.22
CA ASP A 92 12.85 8.33 4.14
C ASP A 92 13.02 9.74 3.54
N ASN A 93 12.65 9.92 2.26
CA ASN A 93 12.73 11.17 1.52
C ASN A 93 11.53 11.38 0.56
N ILE A 94 10.88 12.54 0.68
CA ILE A 94 9.78 13.00 -0.18
C ILE A 94 10.18 13.09 -1.66
N GLY A 95 11.47 13.29 -1.97
CA GLY A 95 11.99 13.31 -3.34
C GLY A 95 11.81 11.98 -4.09
N ASP A 96 11.69 10.86 -3.38
CA ASP A 96 11.58 9.52 -3.98
C ASP A 96 10.12 9.06 -4.19
N LEU A 97 9.14 9.93 -3.94
CA LEU A 97 7.72 9.59 -4.07
C LEU A 97 7.31 9.18 -5.49
N GLY A 98 8.03 9.64 -6.52
CA GLY A 98 7.82 9.18 -7.90
C GLY A 98 8.13 7.68 -8.06
N LYS A 99 9.26 7.23 -7.51
CA LYS A 99 9.63 5.80 -7.50
C LYS A 99 8.68 5.00 -6.63
N ALA A 100 8.32 5.53 -5.47
CA ALA A 100 7.36 4.87 -4.56
C ALA A 100 6.01 4.61 -5.25
N LYS A 101 5.54 5.58 -6.04
CA LYS A 101 4.34 5.45 -6.86
C LYS A 101 4.48 4.34 -7.91
N ASP A 102 5.62 4.24 -8.59
CA ASP A 102 5.86 3.16 -9.56
C ASP A 102 5.86 1.79 -8.85
N GLN A 103 6.51 1.68 -7.69
CA GLN A 103 6.59 0.46 -6.90
C GLN A 103 5.21 -0.07 -6.51
N VAL A 104 4.32 0.76 -5.94
CA VAL A 104 2.98 0.31 -5.55
C VAL A 104 2.11 -0.04 -6.76
N ILE A 105 2.20 0.72 -7.86
CA ILE A 105 1.44 0.46 -9.09
C ILE A 105 1.89 -0.86 -9.74
N ASN A 106 3.19 -1.07 -9.86
CA ASN A 106 3.78 -2.25 -10.51
C ASN A 106 3.50 -3.52 -9.71
N THR A 107 3.64 -3.44 -8.38
CA THR A 107 3.29 -4.54 -7.48
C THR A 107 1.81 -4.89 -7.59
N HIS A 108 0.92 -3.89 -7.56
CA HIS A 108 -0.51 -4.10 -7.75
C HIS A 108 -0.83 -4.78 -9.08
N LYS A 109 -0.26 -4.30 -10.20
CA LYS A 109 -0.48 -4.90 -11.53
C LYS A 109 -0.02 -6.36 -11.55
N ALA A 110 1.16 -6.65 -11.03
CA ALA A 110 1.71 -8.01 -11.01
C ALA A 110 0.85 -8.95 -10.15
N VAL A 111 0.46 -8.50 -8.95
CA VAL A 111 -0.43 -9.25 -8.06
C VAL A 111 -1.78 -9.48 -8.71
N LYS A 112 -2.41 -8.46 -9.29
CA LYS A 112 -3.73 -8.59 -9.94
C LYS A 112 -3.70 -9.52 -11.17
N GLN A 113 -2.59 -9.56 -11.90
CA GLN A 113 -2.44 -10.46 -13.05
C GLN A 113 -2.25 -11.91 -12.62
N LYS A 114 -1.56 -12.15 -11.51
CA LYS A 114 -1.17 -13.48 -11.04
C LYS A 114 -2.18 -14.10 -10.07
N LEU A 115 -2.79 -13.27 -9.23
CA LEU A 115 -3.76 -13.64 -8.22
C LEU A 115 -5.12 -13.11 -8.65
N LYS A 116 -6.09 -14.00 -8.86
CA LYS A 116 -7.47 -13.66 -9.21
C LYS A 116 -8.31 -13.50 -7.94
N LEU A 117 -7.80 -12.72 -7.00
CA LEU A 117 -8.44 -12.46 -5.71
C LEU A 117 -9.56 -11.42 -5.86
N GLY A 118 -10.67 -11.63 -5.16
CA GLY A 118 -11.71 -10.62 -4.99
C GLY A 118 -11.36 -9.66 -3.84
N TYR A 119 -10.83 -8.48 -4.15
CA TYR A 119 -10.48 -7.46 -3.16
C TYR A 119 -10.60 -6.04 -3.72
N THR A 120 -10.72 -5.06 -2.82
CA THR A 120 -10.50 -3.65 -3.12
C THR A 120 -9.03 -3.32 -2.97
N ALA A 121 -8.39 -2.88 -4.06
CA ALA A 121 -6.99 -2.46 -4.03
C ALA A 121 -6.88 -1.06 -3.42
N LYS A 122 -5.90 -0.84 -2.54
CA LYS A 122 -5.52 0.49 -2.04
C LYS A 122 -4.01 0.73 -2.19
N ALA A 123 -3.59 1.98 -2.27
CA ALA A 123 -2.18 2.37 -2.21
C ALA A 123 -1.93 3.33 -1.05
N PHE A 124 -0.84 3.14 -0.33
CA PHE A 124 -0.44 4.02 0.75
C PHE A 124 1.04 4.33 0.66
N ILE A 125 1.38 5.57 0.30
CA ILE A 125 2.78 6.00 0.23
C ILE A 125 3.02 6.97 1.38
N THR A 126 4.04 6.69 2.18
CA THR A 126 4.49 7.59 3.24
C THR A 126 5.95 7.96 3.02
N ALA A 127 6.28 9.22 3.24
CA ALA A 127 7.65 9.69 3.19
C ALA A 127 7.92 10.70 4.32
N HIS A 128 9.10 10.61 4.92
CA HIS A 128 9.57 11.65 5.84
C HIS A 128 10.54 12.58 5.11
N HIS A 129 10.55 13.87 5.48
CA HIS A 129 11.57 14.86 5.07
C HIS A 129 11.67 15.23 3.58
N GLY A 130 12.00 16.50 3.32
CA GLY A 130 12.23 17.02 1.96
C GLY A 130 11.12 17.95 1.46
N SER A 131 11.24 18.35 0.20
CA SER A 131 10.24 19.19 -0.48
C SER A 131 9.40 18.34 -1.42
N ALA A 132 8.09 18.60 -1.46
CA ALA A 132 7.18 17.91 -2.35
C ALA A 132 7.66 18.02 -3.81
N PRO A 133 7.65 16.92 -4.59
CA PRO A 133 8.06 16.95 -5.97
C PRO A 133 7.13 17.84 -6.80
N GLN A 134 7.66 18.49 -7.82
CA GLN A 134 6.90 19.37 -8.72
C GLN A 134 5.74 18.64 -9.41
N GLU A 135 5.88 17.33 -9.62
CA GLU A 135 4.94 16.49 -10.37
C GLU A 135 3.87 15.82 -9.49
N HIS A 136 3.69 16.29 -8.25
CA HIS A 136 2.76 15.72 -7.28
C HIS A 136 1.35 15.46 -7.84
N GLN A 137 0.80 16.40 -8.62
CA GLN A 137 -0.53 16.25 -9.23
C GLN A 137 -0.58 15.10 -10.25
N ARG A 138 0.50 14.92 -11.02
CA ARG A 138 0.61 13.83 -11.99
C ARG A 138 0.62 12.48 -11.26
N TYR A 139 1.40 12.37 -10.19
CA TYR A 139 1.49 11.14 -9.39
C TYR A 139 0.17 10.77 -8.72
N GLN A 140 -0.56 11.74 -8.16
CA GLN A 140 -1.90 11.48 -7.62
C GLN A 140 -2.87 10.98 -8.69
N LYS A 141 -2.83 11.55 -9.90
CA LYS A 141 -3.67 11.11 -11.01
C LYS A 141 -3.35 9.66 -11.40
N GLU A 142 -2.08 9.31 -11.54
CA GLU A 142 -1.64 7.94 -11.87
C GLU A 142 -2.09 6.92 -10.81
N LEU A 143 -2.02 7.28 -9.52
CA LEU A 143 -2.54 6.44 -8.44
C LEU A 143 -4.06 6.31 -8.48
N GLN A 144 -4.77 7.41 -8.75
CA GLN A 144 -6.22 7.37 -8.91
C GLN A 144 -6.64 6.47 -10.07
N ASP A 145 -5.94 6.53 -11.19
CA ASP A 145 -6.22 5.68 -12.36
C ASP A 145 -5.95 4.20 -12.06
N ALA A 146 -4.94 3.89 -11.23
CA ALA A 146 -4.59 2.52 -10.87
C ALA A 146 -5.46 1.90 -9.76
N PHE A 147 -5.86 2.68 -8.74
CA PHE A 147 -6.53 2.17 -7.53
C PHE A 147 -7.98 2.64 -7.37
N GLY A 148 -8.38 3.68 -8.11
CA GLY A 148 -9.67 4.33 -7.99
C GLY A 148 -9.67 5.51 -7.01
N LYS A 149 -10.74 6.30 -7.09
CA LYS A 149 -10.96 7.47 -6.22
C LYS A 149 -11.14 7.02 -4.77
N GLY A 150 -10.41 7.64 -3.84
CA GLY A 150 -10.47 7.33 -2.40
C GLY A 150 -9.71 6.07 -1.97
N ASN A 151 -9.02 5.42 -2.91
CA ASN A 151 -8.23 4.20 -2.67
C ASN A 151 -6.73 4.44 -2.75
N HIS A 152 -6.28 5.68 -2.64
CA HIS A 152 -4.86 5.99 -2.58
C HIS A 152 -4.62 7.12 -1.57
N GLU A 153 -3.50 7.03 -0.87
CA GLU A 153 -2.95 8.09 -0.05
C GLU A 153 -1.51 8.35 -0.50
N TYR A 154 -1.19 9.63 -0.73
CA TYR A 154 0.12 10.03 -1.24
C TYR A 154 0.75 10.98 -0.22
N ASN A 155 1.90 10.55 0.33
CA ASN A 155 2.56 11.21 1.44
C ASN A 155 1.69 11.21 2.72
N GLY A 156 1.03 10.09 2.99
CA GLY A 156 0.26 9.86 4.21
C GLY A 156 1.15 9.75 5.44
N LYS A 157 0.59 10.00 6.62
CA LYS A 157 1.31 9.78 7.87
C LYS A 157 1.13 8.34 8.34
N GLY A 158 2.20 7.74 8.86
CA GLY A 158 2.16 6.33 9.26
C GLY A 158 1.13 5.98 10.34
N ASP A 159 0.69 6.95 11.14
CA ASP A 159 -0.37 6.83 12.15
C ASP A 159 -1.79 7.05 11.60
N GLU A 160 -1.94 7.38 10.31
CA GLU A 160 -3.23 7.54 9.63
C GLU A 160 -3.59 6.34 8.74
N LEU A 161 -2.69 5.36 8.63
CA LEU A 161 -2.88 4.18 7.78
C LEU A 161 -4.14 3.39 8.16
N ASP A 162 -4.41 3.23 9.45
CA ASP A 162 -5.56 2.46 9.94
C ASP A 162 -6.90 3.13 9.56
N LYS A 163 -7.00 4.46 9.69
CA LYS A 163 -8.13 5.26 9.21
C LYS A 163 -8.29 5.14 7.70
N PHE A 164 -7.19 5.19 6.96
CA PHE A 164 -7.22 5.04 5.50
C PHE A 164 -7.75 3.66 5.05
N LEU A 165 -7.33 2.58 5.72
CA LEU A 165 -7.83 1.23 5.47
C LEU A 165 -9.35 1.13 5.75
N ARG A 166 -9.80 1.76 6.84
CA ARG A 166 -11.23 1.82 7.21
C ARG A 166 -12.05 2.67 6.24
N GLY A 167 -11.43 3.63 5.56
CA GLY A 167 -12.13 4.63 4.75
C GLY A 167 -12.64 5.81 5.59
N GLU A 168 -12.03 6.02 6.75
CA GLU A 168 -12.30 7.13 7.68
C GLU A 168 -11.49 8.39 7.32
N ALA A 169 -10.67 8.36 6.25
CA ALA A 169 -9.90 9.51 5.83
C ALA A 169 -10.82 10.69 5.49
N ASP A 170 -10.63 11.80 6.20
CA ASP A 170 -11.52 12.96 6.27
C ASP A 170 -11.98 13.44 4.90
N GLY A 171 -13.28 13.74 4.80
CA GLY A 171 -13.93 14.39 3.64
C GLY A 171 -13.46 15.83 3.35
N ASN A 172 -12.18 16.16 3.57
CA ASN A 172 -11.63 17.51 3.48
C ASN A 172 -10.44 17.66 2.51
N ILE A 173 -10.35 16.84 1.46
CA ILE A 173 -9.47 17.16 0.32
C ILE A 173 -10.21 18.10 -0.63
N GLY A 174 -10.42 19.34 -0.19
CA GLY A 174 -11.11 20.36 -0.99
C GLY A 174 -11.29 21.70 -0.26
N LYS A 175 -10.39 22.65 -0.54
CA LYS A 175 -10.52 24.11 -0.31
C LYS A 175 -10.24 24.66 1.10
N GLY A 176 -8.96 24.66 1.50
CA GLY A 176 -8.40 25.70 2.37
C GLY A 176 -7.78 26.83 1.55
N LYS A 177 -8.57 27.77 1.01
CA LYS A 177 -8.01 29.01 0.42
C LYS A 177 -7.32 29.81 1.53
N ARG A 178 -5.99 29.98 1.41
CA ARG A 178 -5.21 31.00 2.14
C ARG A 178 -5.91 32.36 2.04
N LYS A 179 -6.43 32.89 3.15
CA LYS A 179 -6.72 34.32 3.28
C LYS A 179 -5.38 35.06 3.27
N LYS A 180 -5.09 35.77 2.18
CA LYS A 180 -4.07 36.82 2.17
C LYS A 180 -4.64 38.00 2.97
N ASN A 181 -4.15 38.20 4.19
CA ASN A 181 -4.24 39.53 4.80
C ASN A 181 -3.17 40.40 4.15
N LYS A 182 -3.59 41.33 3.29
CA LYS A 182 -2.80 42.52 2.98
C LYS A 182 -3.00 43.50 4.13
N LYS A 183 -1.90 43.93 4.76
CA LYS A 183 -1.80 45.24 5.38
C LYS A 183 -1.66 46.28 4.28
#